data_AF-A0A3C1YXQ5-F1
#
_entry.id   AF-A0A3C1YXQ5-F1
#
_cell.length_a   1.000
_cell.length_b   1.000
_cell.length_c   1.000
_cell.angle_alpha   90.00
_cell.angle_beta   90.00
_cell.angle_gamma   90.00
#
_symmetry.space_group_name_H-M   'P 1'
#
loop_
_entity.id
_entity.type
_entity.pdbx_description
1 polymer ?
#
loop_
_entity_poly.entity_id
_entity_poly.type
_entity_poly.pdbx_seq_one_letter_code
_entity_poly.pdbx_strand_id
1 'polypeptide(L)'
;MPGAAVAVVHQDRMIDAKGFGRREIGKPARVDPDTVFQLASLSKPLASTVIAGLVSDKIVTWDDRLVDHSPDFRMHDASITASLTIRDMCSHRSGLPEHAGDQLEDMGYGREEILRRLRHIPTHNLFRSQHAYTNFGLTAGAVAAANAAGQSWEALSSERLYKQLGMHATSSRLADFLARANRARGHVLIDGRWRARYQRRPDAQAPAGGASSTVTDMARWMRLHLNRGTYNGRPLIAEKALAETYRPHMVNTPSQPIDARYGFYGLGWNVNYDELGRVTLGHSGAFELGAATAVALLPAEQLGIVVLTNGQPIGVPEALAKSFVELVTYGRVTQDWLARFRPIFEEMAQDGHSPIDYAARLPAPVHALAHTCYAGRYLNDLYGPLDILRRGRALTMRQGLTPTGFSLTHYNHNTFYYATTGENAVGLSGVTFTIGATGAATHVTVENLDREGLGTFTRTASR
;
A
#
# COMPACT_ATOMS: atom_id res chain seq x y z
N MET A 1 11.11 7.21 -17.26
CA MET A 1 11.14 7.35 -15.79
C MET A 1 12.31 8.23 -15.37
N PRO A 2 12.30 8.83 -14.16
CA PRO A 2 13.34 9.76 -13.71
C PRO A 2 14.65 9.08 -13.28
N GLY A 3 14.57 8.01 -12.51
CA GLY A 3 15.71 7.27 -12.00
C GLY A 3 15.34 5.88 -11.47
N ALA A 4 16.34 5.01 -11.41
CA ALA A 4 16.20 3.62 -10.99
C ALA A 4 17.50 3.10 -10.38
N ALA A 5 17.40 2.14 -9.47
CA ALA A 5 18.52 1.35 -9.01
C ALA A 5 18.16 -0.14 -9.11
N VAL A 6 19.13 -0.98 -9.42
CA VAL A 6 18.98 -2.43 -9.57
C VAL A 6 20.10 -3.14 -8.83
N ALA A 7 19.81 -4.23 -8.14
CA ALA A 7 20.82 -5.17 -7.67
C ALA A 7 20.42 -6.61 -7.95
N VAL A 8 21.41 -7.46 -8.19
CA VAL A 8 21.25 -8.89 -8.45
C VAL A 8 22.10 -9.68 -7.45
N VAL A 9 21.49 -10.71 -6.88
CA VAL A 9 22.14 -11.68 -6.00
C VAL A 9 22.13 -13.05 -6.66
N HIS A 10 23.26 -13.74 -6.67
CA HIS A 10 23.37 -15.11 -7.12
C HIS A 10 24.35 -15.87 -6.20
N GLN A 11 23.95 -17.07 -5.74
CA GLN A 11 24.79 -17.94 -4.91
C GLN A 11 25.44 -17.20 -3.72
N ASP A 12 24.59 -16.55 -2.90
CA ASP A 12 24.98 -15.76 -1.73
C ASP A 12 25.92 -14.57 -2.00
N ARG A 13 25.97 -14.06 -3.25
CA ARG A 13 26.78 -12.90 -3.60
C ARG A 13 25.96 -11.87 -4.34
N MET A 14 26.12 -10.60 -3.99
CA MET A 14 25.65 -9.50 -4.83
C MET A 14 26.59 -9.39 -6.04
N ILE A 15 26.14 -9.84 -7.19
CA ILE A 15 26.97 -9.92 -8.41
C ILE A 15 26.92 -8.64 -9.25
N ASP A 16 25.88 -7.81 -9.07
CA ASP A 16 25.78 -6.49 -9.68
C ASP A 16 24.91 -5.55 -8.84
N ALA A 17 25.25 -4.26 -8.84
CA ALA A 17 24.43 -3.21 -8.26
C ALA A 17 24.69 -1.89 -8.99
N LYS A 18 23.66 -1.26 -9.57
CA LYS A 18 23.79 -0.07 -10.41
C LYS A 18 22.65 0.92 -10.21
N GLY A 19 22.98 2.21 -10.35
CA GLY A 19 22.02 3.32 -10.36
C GLY A 19 21.96 4.01 -11.72
N PHE A 20 20.78 4.51 -12.07
CA PHE A 20 20.46 5.12 -13.36
C PHE A 20 19.61 6.38 -13.16
N GLY A 21 19.85 7.40 -13.99
CA GLY A 21 19.04 8.62 -14.00
C GLY A 21 19.30 9.57 -12.83
N ARG A 22 18.25 10.28 -12.39
CA ARG A 22 18.33 11.37 -11.41
C ARG A 22 17.53 11.05 -10.16
N ARG A 23 18.07 11.46 -9.00
CA ARG A 23 17.35 11.44 -7.72
C ARG A 23 16.15 12.38 -7.74
N GLU A 24 16.30 13.50 -8.46
CA GLU A 24 15.27 14.52 -8.67
C GLU A 24 15.51 15.20 -10.03
N ILE A 25 14.49 15.24 -10.88
CA ILE A 25 14.55 15.94 -12.18
C ILE A 25 14.80 17.42 -11.95
N GLY A 26 15.67 18.01 -12.77
CA GLY A 26 16.10 19.41 -12.62
C GLY A 26 17.26 19.61 -11.64
N LYS A 27 17.72 18.56 -10.94
CA LYS A 27 18.90 18.62 -10.06
C LYS A 27 20.05 17.73 -10.59
N PRO A 28 21.33 18.06 -10.29
CA PRO A 28 22.48 17.32 -10.81
C PRO A 28 22.70 15.96 -10.12
N ALA A 29 22.09 15.75 -8.96
CA ALA A 29 22.14 14.53 -8.17
C ALA A 29 21.73 13.27 -8.98
N ARG A 30 22.68 12.36 -9.24
CA ARG A 30 22.43 11.06 -9.88
C ARG A 30 22.01 10.00 -8.86
N VAL A 31 21.27 9.00 -9.34
CA VAL A 31 21.02 7.77 -8.58
C VAL A 31 22.25 6.87 -8.66
N ASP A 32 22.60 6.25 -7.54
CA ASP A 32 23.62 5.24 -7.37
C ASP A 32 23.03 4.02 -6.59
N PRO A 33 23.78 2.92 -6.41
CA PRO A 33 23.29 1.74 -5.69
C PRO A 33 22.87 1.98 -4.24
N ASP A 34 23.41 3.02 -3.60
CA ASP A 34 23.17 3.37 -2.20
C ASP A 34 22.18 4.53 -2.03
N THR A 35 21.50 4.91 -3.12
CA THR A 35 20.41 5.88 -3.09
C THR A 35 19.21 5.25 -2.40
N VAL A 36 18.66 5.93 -1.40
CA VAL A 36 17.51 5.45 -0.63
C VAL A 36 16.21 5.77 -1.38
N PHE A 37 15.35 4.77 -1.52
CA PHE A 37 14.00 4.85 -2.09
C PHE A 37 12.95 4.47 -1.05
N GLN A 38 11.74 5.01 -1.16
CA GLN A 38 10.58 4.44 -0.46
C GLN A 38 10.19 3.14 -1.18
N LEU A 39 9.95 2.08 -0.42
CA LEU A 39 9.73 0.74 -0.96
C LEU A 39 8.28 0.47 -1.34
N ALA A 40 7.34 1.23 -0.77
CA ALA A 40 5.91 0.95 -0.88
C ALA A 40 5.62 -0.50 -0.49
N SER A 41 4.70 -1.19 -1.17
CA SER A 41 4.26 -2.54 -0.81
C SER A 41 5.34 -3.64 -0.78
N LEU A 42 6.54 -3.39 -1.32
CA LEU A 42 7.71 -4.26 -1.10
C LEU A 42 8.13 -4.33 0.40
N SER A 43 7.59 -3.43 1.23
CA SER A 43 7.68 -3.50 2.69
C SER A 43 7.01 -4.75 3.29
N LYS A 44 5.99 -5.32 2.64
CA LYS A 44 5.25 -6.49 3.16
C LYS A 44 6.11 -7.74 3.32
N PRO A 45 6.92 -8.13 2.31
CA PRO A 45 7.94 -9.15 2.48
C PRO A 45 8.90 -8.89 3.65
N LEU A 46 9.41 -7.65 3.81
CA LEU A 46 10.29 -7.29 4.93
C LEU A 46 9.58 -7.47 6.27
N ALA A 47 8.31 -7.05 6.36
CA ALA A 47 7.52 -7.23 7.56
C ALA A 47 7.30 -8.71 7.90
N SER A 48 7.01 -9.52 6.88
CA SER A 48 6.91 -10.97 7.01
C SER A 48 8.21 -11.60 7.52
N THR A 49 9.37 -11.14 7.03
CA THR A 49 10.70 -11.58 7.53
C THR A 49 10.89 -11.24 9.01
N VAL A 50 10.48 -10.04 9.44
CA VAL A 50 10.56 -9.61 10.85
C VAL A 50 9.70 -10.53 11.74
N ILE A 51 8.46 -10.80 11.33
CA ILE A 51 7.54 -11.69 12.07
C ILE A 51 8.06 -13.13 12.07
N ALA A 52 8.58 -13.64 10.95
CA ALA A 52 9.24 -14.95 10.88
C ALA A 52 10.40 -15.04 11.87
N GLY A 53 11.12 -13.94 12.08
CA GLY A 53 12.09 -13.77 13.15
C GLY A 53 11.49 -14.05 14.53
N LEU A 54 10.38 -13.40 14.89
CA LEU A 54 9.70 -13.65 16.17
C LEU A 54 9.18 -15.08 16.31
N VAL A 55 8.69 -15.68 15.21
CA VAL A 55 8.27 -17.09 15.17
C VAL A 55 9.45 -18.03 15.41
N SER A 56 10.63 -17.72 14.85
CA SER A 56 11.87 -18.46 15.11
C SER A 56 12.24 -18.46 16.60
N ASP A 57 11.98 -17.35 17.30
CA ASP A 57 12.25 -17.20 18.73
C ASP A 57 11.12 -17.72 19.62
N LYS A 58 10.02 -18.20 19.02
CA LYS A 58 8.81 -18.66 19.71
C LYS A 58 8.13 -17.57 20.54
N ILE A 59 8.30 -16.29 20.17
CA ILE A 59 7.62 -15.15 20.80
C ILE A 59 6.16 -15.09 20.35
N VAL A 60 5.91 -15.41 19.08
CA VAL A 60 4.56 -15.57 18.51
C VAL A 60 4.54 -16.81 17.63
N THR A 61 3.35 -17.29 17.30
CA THR A 61 3.12 -18.13 16.12
C THR A 61 2.33 -17.36 15.07
N TRP A 62 2.40 -17.81 13.80
CA TRP A 62 1.56 -17.24 12.74
C TRP A 62 0.05 -17.40 13.04
N ASP A 63 -0.31 -18.39 13.85
CA ASP A 63 -1.69 -18.73 14.18
C ASP A 63 -2.16 -18.10 15.50
N ASP A 64 -1.32 -17.26 16.13
CA ASP A 64 -1.73 -16.46 17.27
C ASP A 64 -2.86 -15.52 16.86
N ARG A 65 -3.87 -15.39 17.73
CA ARG A 65 -4.99 -14.50 17.48
C ARG A 65 -4.54 -13.06 17.68
N LEU A 66 -5.01 -12.16 16.82
CA LEU A 66 -4.67 -10.74 16.93
C LEU A 66 -5.04 -10.17 18.31
N VAL A 67 -6.20 -10.56 18.83
CA VAL A 67 -6.71 -10.05 20.11
C VAL A 67 -5.89 -10.48 21.32
N ASP A 68 -5.10 -11.54 21.22
CA ASP A 68 -4.20 -11.97 22.31
C ASP A 68 -3.04 -10.98 22.51
N HIS A 69 -2.64 -10.28 21.43
CA HIS A 69 -1.53 -9.32 21.43
C HIS A 69 -1.97 -7.87 21.16
N SER A 70 -3.24 -7.66 20.84
CA SER A 70 -3.86 -6.35 20.57
C SER A 70 -5.29 -6.35 21.10
N PRO A 71 -5.49 -6.28 22.42
CA PRO A 71 -6.78 -6.52 23.07
C PRO A 71 -7.87 -5.51 22.72
N ASP A 72 -7.52 -4.37 22.12
CA ASP A 72 -8.47 -3.35 21.65
C ASP A 72 -8.85 -3.49 20.17
N PHE A 73 -8.17 -4.36 19.41
CA PHE A 73 -8.46 -4.60 18.00
C PHE A 73 -9.82 -5.29 17.84
N ARG A 74 -10.66 -4.78 16.95
CA ARG A 74 -11.98 -5.34 16.65
C ARG A 74 -12.23 -5.27 15.16
N MET A 75 -12.84 -6.34 14.63
CA MET A 75 -13.52 -6.34 13.34
C MET A 75 -14.99 -5.97 13.55
N HIS A 76 -15.72 -5.69 12.47
CA HIS A 76 -17.16 -5.50 12.54
C HIS A 76 -17.89 -6.73 13.10
N ASP A 77 -17.47 -7.93 12.68
CA ASP A 77 -17.98 -9.20 13.21
C ASP A 77 -17.17 -9.69 14.42
N ALA A 78 -17.86 -9.97 15.53
CA ALA A 78 -17.26 -10.44 16.78
C ALA A 78 -16.67 -11.86 16.67
N SER A 79 -17.25 -12.74 15.86
CA SER A 79 -16.76 -14.10 15.63
C SER A 79 -15.46 -14.10 14.83
N ILE A 80 -15.35 -13.22 13.82
CA ILE A 80 -14.09 -13.00 13.08
C ILE A 80 -13.06 -12.42 14.04
N THR A 81 -13.42 -11.39 14.81
CA THR A 81 -12.53 -10.78 15.83
C THR A 81 -11.91 -11.84 16.74
N ALA A 82 -12.71 -12.79 17.23
CA ALA A 82 -12.25 -13.82 18.16
C ALA A 82 -11.35 -14.91 17.53
N SER A 83 -11.30 -14.98 16.20
CA SER A 83 -10.66 -16.08 15.45
C SER A 83 -9.54 -15.63 14.50
N LEU A 84 -9.45 -14.33 14.24
CA LEU A 84 -8.52 -13.73 13.29
C LEU A 84 -7.07 -13.83 13.76
N THR A 85 -6.19 -14.34 12.91
CA THR A 85 -4.77 -14.59 13.26
C THR A 85 -3.79 -13.69 12.50
N ILE A 86 -2.54 -13.65 12.97
CA ILE A 86 -1.44 -12.94 12.29
C ILE A 86 -1.32 -13.44 10.84
N ARG A 87 -1.47 -14.74 10.62
CA ARG A 87 -1.49 -15.39 9.31
C ARG A 87 -2.58 -14.84 8.41
N ASP A 88 -3.80 -14.71 8.94
CA ASP A 88 -4.94 -14.24 8.16
C ASP A 88 -4.72 -12.81 7.65
N MET A 89 -4.12 -11.96 8.49
CA MET A 89 -3.73 -10.60 8.10
C MET A 89 -2.58 -10.56 7.10
N CYS A 90 -1.54 -11.39 7.30
CA CYS A 90 -0.38 -11.40 6.42
C CYS A 90 -0.65 -12.05 5.05
N SER A 91 -1.75 -12.82 4.93
CA SER A 91 -2.17 -13.49 3.69
C SER A 91 -3.42 -12.88 3.03
N HIS A 92 -3.85 -11.69 3.47
CA HIS A 92 -4.98 -10.95 2.88
C HIS A 92 -6.30 -11.73 2.86
N ARG A 93 -6.61 -12.45 3.92
CA ARG A 93 -7.83 -13.30 4.02
C ARG A 93 -8.68 -13.01 5.26
N SER A 94 -8.58 -11.78 5.76
CA SER A 94 -9.22 -11.33 7.01
C SER A 94 -10.73 -11.13 6.91
N GLY A 95 -11.29 -11.09 5.69
CA GLY A 95 -12.69 -10.74 5.44
C GLY A 95 -12.92 -9.23 5.28
N LEU A 96 -11.90 -8.39 5.43
CA LEU A 96 -11.97 -6.97 5.06
C LEU A 96 -12.12 -6.82 3.53
N PRO A 97 -12.79 -5.78 3.03
CA PRO A 97 -12.75 -5.39 1.62
C PRO A 97 -11.33 -4.93 1.22
N GLU A 98 -11.05 -4.92 -0.08
CA GLU A 98 -9.77 -4.44 -0.60
C GLU A 98 -9.51 -3.00 -0.16
N HIS A 99 -8.25 -2.70 0.16
CA HIS A 99 -7.80 -1.36 0.56
C HIS A 99 -8.49 -0.79 1.81
N ALA A 100 -9.14 -1.63 2.62
CA ALA A 100 -9.77 -1.23 3.88
C ALA A 100 -8.81 -0.42 4.76
N GLY A 101 -9.19 0.83 5.04
CA GLY A 101 -8.44 1.76 5.88
C GLY A 101 -7.53 2.75 5.13
N ASP A 102 -7.25 2.55 3.84
CA ASP A 102 -6.28 3.38 3.11
C ASP A 102 -6.69 4.86 3.04
N GLN A 103 -7.98 5.13 2.78
CA GLN A 103 -8.54 6.48 2.77
C GLN A 103 -8.40 7.22 4.12
N LEU A 104 -8.34 6.49 5.25
CA LEU A 104 -8.18 7.10 6.56
C LEU A 104 -6.78 7.71 6.75
N GLU A 105 -5.76 7.16 6.07
CA GLU A 105 -4.42 7.73 6.09
C GLU A 105 -4.37 9.10 5.40
N ASP A 106 -5.04 9.25 4.25
CA ASP A 106 -5.15 10.53 3.54
C ASP A 106 -5.96 11.56 4.33
N MET A 107 -6.88 11.10 5.19
CA MET A 107 -7.61 11.95 6.15
C MET A 107 -6.78 12.38 7.36
N GLY A 108 -5.51 11.94 7.44
CA GLY A 108 -4.56 12.34 8.47
C GLY A 108 -4.66 11.54 9.77
N TYR A 109 -5.38 10.42 9.78
CA TYR A 109 -5.42 9.55 10.96
C TYR A 109 -4.09 8.81 11.16
N GLY A 110 -3.69 8.63 12.42
CA GLY A 110 -2.54 7.81 12.79
C GLY A 110 -2.87 6.32 12.80
N ARG A 111 -1.83 5.48 12.78
CA ARG A 111 -1.95 4.00 12.74
C ARG A 111 -2.99 3.44 13.70
N GLU A 112 -2.87 3.76 14.99
CA GLU A 112 -3.75 3.24 16.04
C GLU A 112 -5.23 3.54 15.76
N GLU A 113 -5.53 4.78 15.39
CA GLU A 113 -6.89 5.21 15.09
C GLU A 113 -7.44 4.55 13.82
N ILE A 114 -6.60 4.36 12.80
CA ILE A 114 -6.98 3.64 11.57
C ILE A 114 -7.32 2.19 11.92
N LEU A 115 -6.44 1.49 12.65
CA LEU A 115 -6.67 0.10 13.06
C LEU A 115 -7.92 -0.04 13.93
N ARG A 116 -8.18 0.94 14.81
CA ARG A 116 -9.40 0.98 15.61
C ARG A 116 -10.65 1.12 14.75
N ARG A 117 -10.60 1.96 13.71
CA ARG A 117 -11.72 2.26 12.80
C ARG A 117 -12.07 1.12 11.85
N LEU A 118 -11.18 0.15 11.63
CA LEU A 118 -11.49 -1.04 10.83
C LEU A 118 -12.73 -1.80 11.35
N ARG A 119 -13.08 -1.66 12.63
CA ARG A 119 -14.32 -2.22 13.21
C ARG A 119 -15.61 -1.70 12.58
N HIS A 120 -15.56 -0.55 11.91
CA HIS A 120 -16.72 0.06 11.27
C HIS A 120 -16.90 -0.38 9.82
N ILE A 121 -15.97 -1.19 9.28
CA ILE A 121 -16.02 -1.71 7.93
C ILE A 121 -16.66 -3.10 7.99
N PRO A 122 -17.84 -3.30 7.38
CA PRO A 122 -18.46 -4.62 7.34
C PRO A 122 -17.55 -5.62 6.61
N THR A 123 -17.49 -6.83 7.15
CA THR A 123 -16.75 -7.94 6.54
C THR A 123 -17.69 -8.69 5.59
N HIS A 124 -17.95 -8.11 4.42
CA HIS A 124 -18.78 -8.72 3.37
C HIS A 124 -18.06 -9.90 2.69
N ASN A 125 -16.73 -9.96 2.80
CA ASN A 125 -15.94 -11.05 2.27
C ASN A 125 -16.00 -12.26 3.20
N LEU A 126 -16.19 -13.44 2.60
CA LEU A 126 -16.19 -14.72 3.31
C LEU A 126 -14.80 -14.96 3.92
N PHE A 127 -14.66 -14.70 5.22
CA PHE A 127 -13.44 -14.88 6.03
C PHE A 127 -12.68 -16.17 5.65
N ARG A 128 -11.36 -16.05 5.39
CA ARG A 128 -10.45 -17.12 4.93
C ARG A 128 -10.72 -17.75 3.56
N SER A 129 -11.78 -17.38 2.86
CA SER A 129 -12.12 -18.00 1.57
C SER A 129 -11.81 -17.13 0.35
N GLN A 130 -11.60 -15.83 0.55
CA GLN A 130 -11.28 -14.88 -0.53
C GLN A 130 -10.06 -14.04 -0.17
N HIS A 131 -9.25 -13.74 -1.18
CA HIS A 131 -8.15 -12.81 -1.09
C HIS A 131 -8.69 -11.39 -1.28
N ALA A 132 -8.40 -10.51 -0.32
CA ALA A 132 -8.71 -9.08 -0.40
C ALA A 132 -7.51 -8.28 0.12
N TYR A 133 -6.80 -7.63 -0.79
CA TYR A 133 -5.53 -6.97 -0.47
C TYR A 133 -5.74 -5.79 0.49
N THR A 134 -5.10 -5.81 1.66
CA THR A 134 -5.23 -4.72 2.64
C THR A 134 -3.90 -4.29 3.24
N ASN A 135 -3.58 -3.00 3.14
CA ASN A 135 -2.39 -2.44 3.78
C ASN A 135 -2.55 -2.42 5.31
N PHE A 136 -3.71 -1.97 5.79
CA PHE A 136 -3.97 -1.89 7.23
C PHE A 136 -4.30 -3.23 7.87
N GLY A 137 -4.76 -4.23 7.10
CA GLY A 137 -4.86 -5.62 7.58
C GLY A 137 -3.48 -6.19 7.92
N LEU A 138 -2.54 -6.18 6.96
CA LEU A 138 -1.17 -6.63 7.21
C LEU A 138 -0.48 -5.79 8.30
N THR A 139 -0.72 -4.47 8.33
CA THR A 139 -0.23 -3.60 9.40
C THR A 139 -0.75 -4.03 10.77
N ALA A 140 -2.02 -4.42 10.90
CA ALA A 140 -2.58 -4.94 12.15
C ALA A 140 -1.88 -6.23 12.61
N GLY A 141 -1.63 -7.17 11.71
CA GLY A 141 -0.90 -8.41 12.02
C GLY A 141 0.54 -8.13 12.49
N ALA A 142 1.23 -7.21 11.82
CA ALA A 142 2.59 -6.80 12.18
C ALA A 142 2.66 -6.04 13.51
N VAL A 143 1.68 -5.18 13.81
CA VAL A 143 1.56 -4.48 15.10
C VAL A 143 1.27 -5.47 16.22
N ALA A 144 0.37 -6.44 16.02
CA ALA A 144 0.12 -7.48 17.01
C ALA A 144 1.39 -8.27 17.33
N ALA A 145 2.17 -8.66 16.31
CA ALA A 145 3.46 -9.33 16.52
C ALA A 145 4.47 -8.44 17.27
N ALA A 146 4.50 -7.13 16.98
CA ALA A 146 5.37 -6.19 17.68
C ALA A 146 4.98 -5.98 19.15
N ASN A 147 3.67 -5.91 19.43
CA ASN A 147 3.14 -5.82 20.79
C ASN A 147 3.50 -7.06 21.61
N ALA A 148 3.44 -8.26 21.01
CA ALA A 148 3.87 -9.50 21.66
C ALA A 148 5.36 -9.47 22.07
N ALA A 149 6.20 -8.78 21.29
CA ALA A 149 7.61 -8.56 21.59
C ALA A 149 7.84 -7.36 22.53
N GLY A 150 6.80 -6.63 22.95
CA GLY A 150 6.92 -5.44 23.81
C GLY A 150 7.58 -4.25 23.11
N GLN A 151 7.54 -4.16 21.78
CA GLN A 151 8.24 -3.15 21.00
C GLN A 151 7.31 -2.41 20.03
N SER A 152 7.68 -1.18 19.66
CA SER A 152 7.11 -0.55 18.47
C SER A 152 7.59 -1.27 17.21
N TRP A 153 6.78 -1.23 16.14
CA TRP A 153 7.13 -1.81 14.85
C TRP A 153 8.50 -1.33 14.33
N GLU A 154 8.76 -0.04 14.44
CA GLU A 154 9.96 0.59 13.91
C GLU A 154 11.21 0.20 14.71
N ALA A 155 11.07 -0.02 16.02
CA ALA A 155 12.16 -0.55 16.84
C ALA A 155 12.41 -2.03 16.51
N LEU A 156 11.35 -2.84 16.49
CA LEU A 156 11.43 -4.27 16.21
C LEU A 156 12.05 -4.56 14.84
N SER A 157 11.54 -3.92 13.78
CA SER A 157 12.07 -4.12 12.41
C SER A 157 13.54 -3.71 12.28
N SER A 158 13.95 -2.63 12.96
CA SER A 158 15.35 -2.21 13.01
C SER A 158 16.24 -3.22 13.73
N GLU A 159 15.84 -3.68 14.91
CA GLU A 159 16.63 -4.58 15.74
C GLU A 159 16.71 -5.99 15.17
N ARG A 160 15.57 -6.53 14.77
CA ARG A 160 15.43 -7.94 14.38
C ARG A 160 15.96 -8.23 12.99
N LEU A 161 15.83 -7.27 12.07
CA LEU A 161 16.19 -7.47 10.67
C LEU A 161 17.29 -6.52 10.21
N TYR A 162 17.05 -5.21 10.23
CA TYR A 162 17.93 -4.28 9.53
C TYR A 162 19.34 -4.26 10.12
N LYS A 163 19.48 -4.20 11.45
CA LYS A 163 20.78 -4.23 12.13
C LYS A 163 21.48 -5.58 11.97
N GLN A 164 20.75 -6.69 12.06
CA GLN A 164 21.34 -8.04 11.94
C GLN A 164 21.95 -8.30 10.57
N LEU A 165 21.36 -7.72 9.52
CA LEU A 165 21.85 -7.85 8.16
C LEU A 165 22.84 -6.75 7.74
N GLY A 166 23.06 -5.73 8.58
CA GLY A 166 23.88 -4.56 8.21
C GLY A 166 23.19 -3.68 7.15
N MET A 167 21.86 -3.63 7.16
CA MET A 167 21.04 -2.78 6.30
C MET A 167 20.99 -1.34 6.85
N HIS A 168 22.14 -0.68 6.88
CA HIS A 168 22.32 0.60 7.56
C HIS A 168 21.53 1.76 6.93
N ALA A 169 21.05 1.60 5.71
CA ALA A 169 20.24 2.59 5.01
C ALA A 169 18.73 2.34 5.08
N THR A 170 18.34 1.20 5.65
CA THR A 170 16.94 0.78 5.72
C THR A 170 16.26 1.32 6.98
N SER A 171 15.05 1.86 6.82
CA SER A 171 14.24 2.32 7.95
C SER A 171 12.74 2.18 7.67
N SER A 172 11.97 1.99 8.74
CA SER A 172 10.50 1.99 8.79
C SER A 172 9.93 3.35 9.25
N ARG A 173 10.73 4.43 9.22
CA ARG A 173 10.34 5.80 9.60
C ARG A 173 10.58 6.76 8.44
N LEU A 174 9.58 7.57 8.09
CA LEU A 174 9.75 8.64 7.10
C LEU A 174 10.82 9.66 7.51
N ALA A 175 10.92 9.98 8.80
CA ALA A 175 11.92 10.93 9.30
C ALA A 175 13.35 10.48 8.96
N ASP A 176 13.66 9.19 9.11
CA ASP A 176 14.97 8.63 8.79
C ASP A 176 15.25 8.70 7.28
N PHE A 177 14.23 8.43 6.45
CA PHE A 177 14.31 8.61 4.99
C PHE A 177 14.62 10.07 4.64
N LEU A 178 13.89 11.03 5.21
CA LEU A 178 14.08 12.46 4.96
C LEU A 178 15.42 13.00 5.46
N ALA A 179 16.02 12.36 6.45
CA ALA A 179 17.35 12.72 6.95
C ALA A 179 18.48 12.30 5.99
N ARG A 180 18.24 11.40 5.03
CA ARG A 180 19.26 10.94 4.09
C ARG A 180 19.55 11.95 2.99
N ALA A 181 20.80 12.39 2.88
CA ALA A 181 21.26 13.20 1.75
C ALA A 181 21.18 12.42 0.43
N ASN A 182 21.52 11.13 0.45
CA ASN A 182 21.40 10.24 -0.72
C ASN A 182 20.03 9.55 -0.77
N ARG A 183 18.98 10.30 -1.11
CA ARG A 183 17.62 9.78 -1.31
C ARG A 183 17.04 10.20 -2.65
N ALA A 184 16.19 9.36 -3.22
CA ALA A 184 15.40 9.69 -4.39
C ALA A 184 14.11 10.41 -4.00
N ARG A 185 13.74 11.48 -4.70
CA ARG A 185 12.46 12.16 -4.54
C ARG A 185 11.43 11.52 -5.47
N GLY A 186 10.21 11.32 -5.01
CA GLY A 186 9.14 10.77 -5.83
C GLY A 186 8.70 11.72 -6.94
N HIS A 187 8.41 11.17 -8.12
CA HIS A 187 7.92 11.91 -9.27
C HIS A 187 6.60 11.36 -9.78
N VAL A 188 5.71 12.27 -10.16
CA VAL A 188 4.45 11.98 -10.83
C VAL A 188 4.46 12.54 -12.25
N LEU A 189 3.63 12.00 -13.14
CA LEU A 189 3.39 12.54 -14.47
C LEU A 189 2.32 13.63 -14.38
N ILE A 190 2.70 14.86 -14.73
CA ILE A 190 1.79 16.01 -14.83
C ILE A 190 1.98 16.61 -16.22
N ASP A 191 0.92 16.58 -17.03
CA ASP A 191 0.93 16.99 -18.44
C ASP A 191 1.99 16.24 -19.26
N GLY A 192 2.09 14.92 -19.05
CA GLY A 192 3.09 14.06 -19.70
C GLY A 192 4.53 14.28 -19.24
N ARG A 193 4.78 15.13 -18.23
CA ARG A 193 6.13 15.43 -17.72
C ARG A 193 6.31 14.96 -16.29
N TRP A 194 7.46 14.34 -16.02
CA TRP A 194 7.85 13.95 -14.66
C TRP A 194 8.10 15.18 -13.78
N ARG A 195 7.41 15.27 -12.65
CA ARG A 195 7.57 16.35 -11.67
C ARG A 195 7.72 15.80 -10.26
N ALA A 196 8.75 16.25 -9.55
CA ALA A 196 8.92 15.98 -8.14
C ALA A 196 8.08 16.98 -7.33
N ARG A 197 6.82 16.62 -7.05
CA ARG A 197 5.84 17.54 -6.44
C ARG A 197 5.50 17.17 -5.01
N TYR A 198 5.26 15.88 -4.75
CA TYR A 198 4.68 15.41 -3.50
C TYR A 198 5.73 14.75 -2.60
N GLN A 199 5.37 14.56 -1.33
CA GLN A 199 6.12 13.73 -0.39
C GLN A 199 5.14 12.74 0.22
N ARG A 200 5.26 11.47 -0.15
CA ARG A 200 4.46 10.39 0.42
C ARG A 200 4.81 10.19 1.90
N ARG A 201 3.79 10.04 2.75
CA ARG A 201 3.91 9.87 4.21
C ARG A 201 3.27 8.56 4.68
N PRO A 202 3.99 7.42 4.57
CA PRO A 202 3.41 6.09 4.80
C PRO A 202 3.58 5.58 6.25
N ASP A 203 3.86 6.47 7.22
CA ASP A 203 4.17 6.07 8.59
C ASP A 203 3.01 5.33 9.24
N ALA A 204 1.74 5.65 8.93
CA ALA A 204 0.61 4.95 9.54
C ALA A 204 0.58 3.47 9.12
N GLN A 205 0.97 3.16 7.89
CA GLN A 205 1.07 1.81 7.35
C GLN A 205 2.51 1.29 7.23
N ALA A 206 3.43 1.69 8.12
CA ALA A 206 4.85 1.37 7.99
C ALA A 206 5.18 -0.12 7.72
N PRO A 207 4.53 -1.12 8.34
CA PRO A 207 4.77 -2.52 7.99
C PRO A 207 4.38 -2.89 6.56
N ALA A 208 3.32 -2.29 6.03
CA ALA A 208 2.78 -2.62 4.72
C ALA A 208 3.36 -1.77 3.57
N GLY A 209 3.83 -0.56 3.85
CA GLY A 209 4.28 0.37 2.80
C GLY A 209 5.41 1.32 3.19
N GLY A 210 5.70 1.50 4.47
CA GLY A 210 6.54 2.61 4.92
C GLY A 210 8.03 2.33 5.06
N ALA A 211 8.51 1.14 4.67
CA ALA A 211 9.94 0.91 4.62
C ALA A 211 10.60 1.75 3.51
N SER A 212 11.83 2.17 3.75
CA SER A 212 12.73 2.79 2.79
C SER A 212 14.06 2.06 2.82
N SER A 213 14.73 1.91 1.67
CA SER A 213 15.98 1.15 1.57
C SER A 213 16.78 1.50 0.31
N THR A 214 17.95 0.88 0.16
CA THR A 214 18.80 0.91 -1.04
C THR A 214 18.80 -0.46 -1.70
N VAL A 215 19.22 -0.56 -2.96
CA VAL A 215 19.35 -1.89 -3.59
C VAL A 215 20.46 -2.73 -2.95
N THR A 216 21.52 -2.10 -2.42
CA THR A 216 22.58 -2.79 -1.68
C THR A 216 22.06 -3.41 -0.38
N ASP A 217 21.24 -2.69 0.38
CA ASP A 217 20.61 -3.22 1.60
C ASP A 217 19.63 -4.33 1.27
N MET A 218 18.77 -4.11 0.27
CA MET A 218 17.83 -5.14 -0.19
C MET A 218 18.55 -6.39 -0.69
N ALA A 219 19.72 -6.29 -1.32
CA ALA A 219 20.53 -7.44 -1.70
C ALA A 219 20.98 -8.27 -0.49
N ARG A 220 21.32 -7.65 0.65
CA ARG A 220 21.64 -8.37 1.89
C ARG A 220 20.43 -9.15 2.41
N TRP A 221 19.24 -8.55 2.33
CA TRP A 221 18.00 -9.23 2.65
C TRP A 221 17.66 -10.37 1.68
N MET A 222 17.85 -10.19 0.37
CA MET A 222 17.67 -11.27 -0.60
C MET A 222 18.59 -12.47 -0.30
N ARG A 223 19.86 -12.21 0.07
CA ARG A 223 20.80 -13.26 0.51
C ARG A 223 20.28 -14.06 1.68
N LEU A 224 19.68 -13.42 2.70
CA LEU A 224 19.07 -14.12 3.84
C LEU A 224 18.01 -15.12 3.38
N HIS A 225 17.11 -14.71 2.48
CA HIS A 225 16.04 -15.57 1.96
C HIS A 225 16.58 -16.73 1.12
N LEU A 226 17.51 -16.45 0.19
CA LEU A 226 18.12 -17.45 -0.68
C LEU A 226 19.02 -18.45 0.07
N ASN A 227 19.51 -18.05 1.25
CA ASN A 227 20.22 -18.91 2.19
C ASN A 227 19.36 -19.38 3.37
N ARG A 228 18.04 -19.43 3.19
CA ARG A 228 17.11 -20.11 4.12
C ARG A 228 17.22 -19.62 5.56
N GLY A 229 17.46 -18.33 5.76
CA GLY A 229 17.55 -17.69 7.07
C GLY A 229 18.96 -17.60 7.66
N THR A 230 19.97 -18.01 6.90
CA THR A 230 21.39 -17.81 7.25
C THR A 230 21.98 -16.63 6.49
N TYR A 231 22.76 -15.80 7.19
CA TYR A 231 23.49 -14.68 6.56
C TYR A 231 24.92 -14.63 7.10
N ASN A 232 25.91 -14.60 6.20
CA ASN A 232 27.34 -14.65 6.54
C ASN A 232 27.69 -15.79 7.52
N GLY A 233 27.14 -16.98 7.28
CA GLY A 233 27.35 -18.16 8.12
C GLY A 233 26.65 -18.15 9.48
N ARG A 234 25.88 -17.10 9.80
CA ARG A 234 25.11 -17.00 11.05
C ARG A 234 23.64 -17.34 10.79
N PRO A 235 23.07 -18.35 11.47
CA PRO A 235 21.63 -18.59 11.41
C PRO A 235 20.92 -17.45 12.15
N LEU A 236 20.10 -16.67 11.45
CA LEU A 236 19.36 -15.54 12.01
C LEU A 236 17.86 -15.83 12.17
N ILE A 237 17.29 -16.61 11.25
CA ILE A 237 15.89 -17.01 11.29
C ILE A 237 15.83 -18.49 10.96
N ALA A 238 15.07 -19.27 11.74
CA ALA A 238 14.86 -20.68 11.46
C ALA A 238 14.24 -20.88 10.06
N GLU A 239 14.81 -21.80 9.27
CA GLU A 239 14.35 -22.11 7.91
C GLU A 239 12.84 -22.41 7.87
N LYS A 240 12.32 -23.16 8.87
CA LYS A 240 10.90 -23.49 8.97
C LYS A 240 10.00 -22.25 9.10
N ALA A 241 10.44 -21.22 9.84
CA ALA A 241 9.67 -19.99 10.01
C ALA A 241 9.59 -19.18 8.71
N LEU A 242 10.69 -19.12 7.94
CA LEU A 242 10.71 -18.50 6.61
C LEU A 242 9.94 -19.31 5.58
N ALA A 243 10.11 -20.64 5.56
CA ALA A 243 9.44 -21.52 4.61
C ALA A 243 7.91 -21.40 4.68
N GLU A 244 7.36 -21.14 5.87
CA GLU A 244 5.93 -20.87 6.05
C GLU A 244 5.47 -19.64 5.25
N THR A 245 6.30 -18.60 5.14
CA THR A 245 5.94 -17.37 4.42
C THR A 245 5.78 -17.56 2.91
N TYR A 246 6.37 -18.64 2.39
CA TYR A 246 6.33 -19.00 0.97
C TYR A 246 5.23 -19.99 0.63
N ARG A 247 4.44 -20.45 1.62
CA ARG A 247 3.34 -21.36 1.35
C ARG A 247 2.19 -20.60 0.68
N PRO A 248 1.54 -21.16 -0.36
CA PRO A 248 0.37 -20.54 -0.96
C PRO A 248 -0.80 -20.60 0.03
N HIS A 249 -1.12 -19.46 0.65
CA HIS A 249 -2.21 -19.36 1.62
C HIS A 249 -3.54 -18.96 0.98
N MET A 250 -3.49 -18.22 -0.13
CA MET A 250 -4.65 -17.78 -0.90
C MET A 250 -4.34 -17.75 -2.39
N VAL A 251 -5.34 -17.96 -3.23
CA VAL A 251 -5.29 -17.58 -4.64
C VAL A 251 -5.52 -16.07 -4.73
N ASN A 252 -4.60 -15.34 -5.35
CA ASN A 252 -4.74 -13.89 -5.56
C ASN A 252 -4.86 -13.52 -7.05
N THR A 253 -4.41 -14.39 -7.95
CA THR A 253 -4.59 -14.23 -9.39
C THR A 253 -5.28 -15.48 -9.90
N PRO A 254 -6.62 -15.50 -9.98
CA PRO A 254 -7.33 -16.65 -10.54
C PRO A 254 -6.98 -16.80 -12.02
N SER A 255 -6.96 -18.04 -12.50
CA SER A 255 -6.72 -18.33 -13.91
C SER A 255 -7.90 -17.88 -14.77
N GLN A 256 -7.63 -17.24 -15.91
CA GLN A 256 -8.66 -16.61 -16.77
C GLN A 256 -8.77 -17.22 -18.19
N PRO A 257 -7.88 -18.16 -18.58
CA PRO A 257 -8.33 -19.40 -19.24
C PRO A 257 -7.92 -20.65 -18.42
N ILE A 258 -8.60 -21.80 -18.60
CA ILE A 258 -8.38 -23.01 -17.76
C ILE A 258 -6.93 -23.54 -17.77
N ASP A 259 -6.18 -23.23 -18.82
CA ASP A 259 -4.80 -23.64 -19.04
C ASP A 259 -3.76 -22.58 -18.62
N ALA A 260 -4.18 -21.41 -18.14
CA ALA A 260 -3.27 -20.46 -17.51
C ALA A 260 -2.93 -20.85 -16.06
N ARG A 261 -1.84 -20.28 -15.56
CA ARG A 261 -1.35 -20.53 -14.19
C ARG A 261 -2.09 -19.64 -13.20
N TYR A 262 -2.45 -20.21 -12.07
CA TYR A 262 -2.87 -19.46 -10.90
C TYR A 262 -1.69 -18.72 -10.27
N GLY A 263 -1.96 -17.54 -9.74
CA GLY A 263 -1.09 -16.85 -8.80
C GLY A 263 -1.60 -17.01 -7.37
N PHE A 264 -0.65 -17.13 -6.45
CA PHE A 264 -0.94 -17.29 -5.03
C PHE A 264 -0.27 -16.20 -4.19
N TYR A 265 -0.80 -16.03 -2.99
CA TYR A 265 -0.25 -15.17 -1.98
C TYR A 265 0.09 -15.99 -0.73
N GLY A 266 1.31 -15.80 -0.23
CA GLY A 266 1.80 -16.37 1.02
C GLY A 266 1.63 -15.38 2.17
N LEU A 267 2.62 -15.33 3.06
CA LEU A 267 2.64 -14.35 4.14
C LEU A 267 3.48 -13.16 3.70
N GLY A 268 2.83 -12.12 3.18
CA GLY A 268 3.49 -10.93 2.65
C GLY A 268 4.21 -11.12 1.31
N TRP A 269 4.03 -12.26 0.62
CA TRP A 269 4.70 -12.57 -0.65
C TRP A 269 3.70 -12.98 -1.73
N ASN A 270 3.93 -12.58 -2.98
CA ASN A 270 3.39 -13.36 -4.10
C ASN A 270 4.22 -14.64 -4.23
N VAL A 271 3.53 -15.76 -4.34
CA VAL A 271 4.09 -17.11 -4.44
C VAL A 271 3.57 -17.71 -5.73
N ASN A 272 4.45 -17.93 -6.69
CA ASN A 272 4.10 -18.47 -8.01
C ASN A 272 4.98 -19.68 -8.33
N TYR A 273 4.62 -20.41 -9.38
CA TYR A 273 5.36 -21.57 -9.84
C TYR A 273 5.74 -21.44 -11.31
N ASP A 274 7.01 -21.67 -11.62
CA ASP A 274 7.52 -21.65 -12.99
C ASP A 274 7.11 -22.91 -13.78
N GLU A 275 7.52 -22.98 -15.04
CA GLU A 275 7.19 -24.08 -15.95
C GLU A 275 7.55 -25.48 -15.44
N LEU A 276 8.56 -25.58 -14.59
CA LEU A 276 9.04 -26.83 -13.99
C LEU A 276 8.45 -27.08 -12.59
N GLY A 277 7.52 -26.25 -12.14
CA GLY A 277 6.90 -26.34 -10.82
C GLY A 277 7.78 -25.80 -9.69
N ARG A 278 8.85 -25.05 -9.99
CA ARG A 278 9.71 -24.45 -8.98
C ARG A 278 9.09 -23.16 -8.44
N VAL A 279 9.26 -22.93 -7.14
CA VAL A 279 8.76 -21.73 -6.47
C VAL A 279 9.48 -20.49 -7.00
N THR A 280 8.70 -19.46 -7.30
CA THR A 280 9.17 -18.10 -7.57
C THR A 280 8.48 -17.18 -6.57
N LEU A 281 9.26 -16.31 -5.92
CA LEU A 281 8.75 -15.38 -4.92
C LEU A 281 8.89 -13.98 -5.47
N GLY A 282 7.92 -13.12 -5.19
CA GLY A 282 8.06 -11.72 -5.57
C GLY A 282 7.07 -10.81 -4.89
N HIS A 283 7.33 -9.52 -4.98
CA HIS A 283 6.39 -8.50 -4.56
C HIS A 283 6.71 -7.17 -5.24
N SER A 284 5.67 -6.51 -5.73
CA SER A 284 5.75 -5.13 -6.24
C SER A 284 5.46 -4.13 -5.14
N GLY A 285 6.02 -2.93 -5.25
CA GLY A 285 5.64 -1.77 -4.46
C GLY A 285 5.22 -0.64 -5.38
N ALA A 286 4.13 0.03 -5.04
CA ALA A 286 3.66 1.20 -5.76
C ALA A 286 3.23 2.27 -4.76
N PHE A 287 3.70 3.50 -4.98
CA PHE A 287 3.06 4.70 -4.49
C PHE A 287 2.74 5.61 -5.66
N GLU A 288 1.46 5.97 -5.81
CA GLU A 288 0.98 6.90 -6.83
C GLU A 288 1.68 8.25 -6.71
N LEU A 289 2.03 8.66 -5.49
CA LEU A 289 2.81 9.88 -5.24
C LEU A 289 4.31 9.77 -5.55
N GLY A 290 4.74 8.69 -6.19
CA GLY A 290 6.05 8.60 -6.84
C GLY A 290 7.01 7.61 -6.20
N ALA A 291 6.70 6.33 -6.27
CA ALA A 291 7.66 5.24 -6.14
C ALA A 291 7.11 3.98 -6.81
N ALA A 292 7.96 3.21 -7.48
CA ALA A 292 7.60 1.88 -7.96
C ALA A 292 8.79 0.95 -7.79
N THR A 293 8.54 -0.24 -7.25
CA THR A 293 9.58 -1.21 -6.87
C THR A 293 9.15 -2.63 -7.19
N ALA A 294 10.09 -3.53 -7.40
CA ALA A 294 9.81 -4.95 -7.53
C ALA A 294 11.00 -5.77 -7.02
N VAL A 295 10.69 -6.93 -6.44
CA VAL A 295 11.66 -7.99 -6.17
C VAL A 295 11.16 -9.31 -6.76
N ALA A 296 12.08 -10.09 -7.29
CA ALA A 296 11.86 -11.49 -7.66
C ALA A 296 12.99 -12.36 -7.12
N LEU A 297 12.65 -13.48 -6.48
CA LEU A 297 13.57 -14.50 -6.00
C LEU A 297 13.22 -15.84 -6.64
N LEU A 298 14.28 -16.56 -7.02
CA LEU A 298 14.28 -17.90 -7.58
C LEU A 298 15.11 -18.78 -6.63
N PRO A 299 14.49 -19.34 -5.57
CA PRO A 299 15.24 -20.02 -4.51
C PRO A 299 16.00 -21.26 -4.98
N ALA A 300 15.46 -22.02 -5.93
CA ALA A 300 16.12 -23.21 -6.48
C ALA A 300 17.42 -22.85 -7.22
N GLU A 301 17.47 -21.67 -7.83
CA GLU A 301 18.60 -21.12 -8.57
C GLU A 301 19.53 -20.29 -7.68
N GLN A 302 19.17 -20.09 -6.40
CA GLN A 302 19.82 -19.14 -5.49
C GLN A 302 20.00 -17.75 -6.11
N LEU A 303 19.00 -17.28 -6.85
CA LEU A 303 19.04 -16.07 -7.66
C LEU A 303 17.96 -15.07 -7.20
N GLY A 304 18.28 -13.78 -7.21
CA GLY A 304 17.32 -12.72 -6.91
C GLY A 304 17.67 -11.41 -7.60
N ILE A 305 16.64 -10.62 -7.91
CA ILE A 305 16.75 -9.27 -8.44
C ILE A 305 15.82 -8.33 -7.67
N VAL A 306 16.31 -7.13 -7.37
CA VAL A 306 15.51 -6.03 -6.84
C VAL A 306 15.67 -4.79 -7.73
N VAL A 307 14.56 -4.13 -8.02
CA VAL A 307 14.49 -2.91 -8.82
C VAL A 307 13.74 -1.84 -8.03
N LEU A 308 14.36 -0.70 -7.79
CA LEU A 308 13.78 0.44 -7.06
C LEU A 308 13.75 1.67 -7.98
N THR A 309 12.61 2.36 -8.06
CA THR A 309 12.45 3.52 -8.95
C THR A 309 11.72 4.65 -8.23
N ASN A 310 11.93 5.89 -8.69
CA ASN A 310 11.36 7.10 -8.11
C ASN A 310 10.31 7.78 -8.99
N GLY A 311 9.62 7.00 -9.82
CA GLY A 311 8.46 7.45 -10.59
C GLY A 311 7.18 6.77 -10.10
N GLN A 312 6.04 7.41 -10.36
CA GLN A 312 4.72 6.79 -10.24
C GLN A 312 4.66 5.48 -11.04
N PRO A 313 3.82 4.52 -10.62
CA PRO A 313 3.84 3.17 -11.15
C PRO A 313 3.33 3.13 -12.60
N ILE A 314 4.15 2.52 -13.48
CA ILE A 314 3.84 2.28 -14.90
C ILE A 314 4.35 0.90 -15.36
N GLY A 315 4.62 -0.01 -14.42
CA GLY A 315 5.08 -1.38 -14.69
C GLY A 315 6.57 -1.57 -15.02
N VAL A 316 7.41 -0.55 -14.86
CA VAL A 316 8.84 -0.68 -15.22
C VAL A 316 9.64 -1.59 -14.27
N PRO A 317 9.55 -1.49 -12.94
CA PRO A 317 10.25 -2.42 -12.04
C PRO A 317 9.89 -3.89 -12.33
N GLU A 318 8.60 -4.16 -12.54
CA GLU A 318 8.05 -5.47 -12.88
C GLU A 318 8.59 -5.98 -14.22
N ALA A 319 8.53 -5.12 -15.25
CA ALA A 319 9.05 -5.45 -16.57
C ALA A 319 10.53 -5.77 -16.55
N LEU A 320 11.34 -4.99 -15.82
CA LEU A 320 12.78 -5.22 -15.68
C LEU A 320 13.07 -6.52 -14.93
N ALA A 321 12.40 -6.76 -13.80
CA ALA A 321 12.58 -7.99 -13.03
C ALA A 321 12.20 -9.22 -13.87
N LYS A 322 11.05 -9.19 -14.54
CA LYS A 322 10.58 -10.30 -15.39
C LYS A 322 11.50 -10.52 -16.59
N SER A 323 11.90 -9.45 -17.29
CA SER A 323 12.83 -9.54 -18.42
C SER A 323 14.18 -10.15 -17.99
N PHE A 324 14.70 -9.74 -16.83
CA PHE A 324 15.93 -10.32 -16.28
C PHE A 324 15.77 -11.81 -16.01
N VAL A 325 14.68 -12.21 -15.33
CA VAL A 325 14.41 -13.62 -15.04
C VAL A 325 14.32 -14.45 -16.32
N GLU A 326 13.67 -13.95 -17.37
CA GLU A 326 13.62 -14.68 -18.63
C GLU A 326 14.97 -14.77 -19.33
N LEU A 327 15.75 -13.69 -19.31
CA LEU A 327 17.06 -13.68 -19.92
C LEU A 327 17.99 -14.72 -19.28
N VAL A 328 17.97 -14.86 -17.95
CA VAL A 328 18.82 -15.81 -17.23
C VAL A 328 18.28 -17.24 -17.23
N THR A 329 16.96 -17.43 -17.30
CA THR A 329 16.35 -18.78 -17.34
C THR A 329 16.29 -19.34 -18.76
N TYR A 330 15.99 -18.52 -19.77
CA TYR A 330 15.73 -18.95 -21.15
C TYR A 330 16.77 -18.45 -22.16
N GLY A 331 17.73 -17.62 -21.74
CA GLY A 331 18.72 -17.01 -22.64
C GLY A 331 18.18 -15.87 -23.51
N ARG A 332 16.89 -15.52 -23.37
CA ARG A 332 16.23 -14.44 -24.13
C ARG A 332 15.05 -13.86 -23.37
N VAL A 333 14.73 -12.61 -23.64
CA VAL A 333 13.45 -12.01 -23.24
C VAL A 333 12.39 -12.41 -24.28
N THR A 334 11.27 -12.97 -23.83
CA THR A 334 10.28 -13.57 -24.74
C THR A 334 9.32 -12.55 -25.37
N GLN A 335 9.12 -11.40 -24.72
CA GLN A 335 8.23 -10.33 -25.18
C GLN A 335 8.59 -8.98 -24.53
N ASP A 336 8.01 -7.88 -25.04
CA ASP A 336 8.09 -6.59 -24.37
C ASP A 336 7.20 -6.58 -23.11
N TRP A 337 7.82 -6.84 -21.97
CA TRP A 337 7.14 -6.87 -20.68
C TRP A 337 6.60 -5.51 -20.24
N LEU A 338 7.23 -4.40 -20.66
CA LEU A 338 6.71 -3.07 -20.32
C LEU A 338 5.44 -2.77 -21.11
N ALA A 339 5.40 -3.13 -22.40
CA ALA A 339 4.19 -3.04 -23.19
C ALA A 339 3.06 -3.93 -22.63
N ARG A 340 3.41 -5.06 -21.99
CA ARG A 340 2.44 -5.94 -21.33
C ARG A 340 1.90 -5.38 -20.00
N PHE A 341 2.77 -4.82 -19.16
CA PHE A 341 2.38 -4.32 -17.83
C PHE A 341 1.74 -2.94 -17.87
N ARG A 342 2.13 -2.07 -18.81
CA ARG A 342 1.65 -0.69 -18.85
C ARG A 342 0.11 -0.57 -18.84
N PRO A 343 -0.66 -1.30 -19.69
CA PRO A 343 -2.12 -1.22 -19.66
C PRO A 343 -2.73 -1.65 -18.33
N ILE A 344 -2.12 -2.61 -17.62
CA ILE A 344 -2.58 -3.07 -16.30
C ILE A 344 -2.45 -1.93 -15.28
N PHE A 345 -1.31 -1.24 -15.27
CA PHE A 345 -1.11 -0.09 -14.40
C PHE A 345 -1.97 1.12 -14.78
N GLU A 346 -2.24 1.32 -16.08
CA GLU A 346 -3.17 2.35 -16.54
C GLU A 346 -4.60 2.07 -16.07
N GLU A 347 -5.05 0.82 -16.15
CA GLU A 347 -6.35 0.37 -15.61
C GLU A 347 -6.43 0.53 -14.10
N MET A 348 -5.41 0.09 -13.35
CA MET A 348 -5.32 0.29 -11.90
C MET A 348 -5.37 1.77 -11.51
N ALA A 349 -4.71 2.65 -12.28
CA ALA A 349 -4.74 4.09 -12.04
C ALA A 349 -6.10 4.74 -12.36
N GLN A 350 -7.00 4.05 -13.07
CA GLN A 350 -8.40 4.48 -13.25
C GLN A 350 -9.34 3.89 -12.19
N ASP A 351 -8.88 2.98 -11.34
CA ASP A 351 -9.75 2.38 -10.31
C ASP A 351 -10.28 3.45 -9.34
N GLY A 352 -11.57 3.36 -9.03
CA GLY A 352 -12.26 4.31 -8.16
C GLY A 352 -12.56 5.68 -8.78
N HIS A 353 -12.19 5.94 -10.04
CA HIS A 353 -12.64 7.14 -10.74
C HIS A 353 -14.16 7.19 -10.85
N SER A 354 -14.73 8.39 -10.73
CA SER A 354 -16.18 8.57 -10.90
C SER A 354 -16.61 8.18 -12.32
N PRO A 355 -17.72 7.45 -12.49
CA PRO A 355 -18.32 7.24 -13.80
C PRO A 355 -18.97 8.52 -14.36
N ILE A 356 -19.11 9.56 -13.53
CA ILE A 356 -19.66 10.86 -13.93
C ILE A 356 -18.51 11.78 -14.35
N ASP A 357 -18.58 12.31 -15.57
CA ASP A 357 -17.66 13.36 -16.01
C ASP A 357 -18.05 14.72 -15.39
N TYR A 358 -17.56 14.96 -14.17
CA TYR A 358 -17.75 16.24 -13.46
C TYR A 358 -17.05 17.43 -14.13
N ALA A 359 -16.15 17.20 -15.11
CA ALA A 359 -15.56 18.29 -15.89
C ALA A 359 -16.48 18.72 -17.06
N ALA A 360 -17.43 17.87 -17.47
CA ALA A 360 -18.38 18.21 -18.52
C ALA A 360 -19.36 19.31 -18.06
N ARG A 361 -19.59 20.29 -18.95
CA ARG A 361 -20.61 21.31 -18.74
C ARG A 361 -21.98 20.75 -19.12
N LEU A 362 -22.88 20.67 -18.16
CA LEU A 362 -24.29 20.34 -18.43
C LEU A 362 -24.98 21.48 -19.21
N PRO A 363 -25.83 21.18 -20.21
CA PRO A 363 -26.52 22.21 -21.01
C PRO A 363 -27.43 23.15 -20.20
N ALA A 364 -28.11 22.61 -19.17
CA ALA A 364 -29.01 23.36 -18.30
C ALA A 364 -29.00 22.76 -16.87
N PRO A 365 -27.96 23.02 -16.07
CA PRO A 365 -27.89 22.52 -14.70
C PRO A 365 -28.96 23.19 -13.83
N VAL A 366 -29.65 22.39 -13.02
CA VAL A 366 -30.56 22.92 -12.02
C VAL A 366 -29.75 23.58 -10.92
N HIS A 367 -30.07 24.84 -10.63
CA HIS A 367 -29.36 25.65 -9.65
C HIS A 367 -29.33 25.00 -8.26
N ALA A 368 -28.20 25.19 -7.56
CA ALA A 368 -28.10 24.86 -6.15
C ALA A 368 -29.11 25.65 -5.31
N LEU A 369 -29.54 25.07 -4.20
CA LEU A 369 -30.22 25.78 -3.13
C LEU A 369 -29.27 26.80 -2.46
N ALA A 370 -29.80 27.61 -1.55
CA ALA A 370 -28.98 28.49 -0.73
C ALA A 370 -27.91 27.68 0.02
N HIS A 371 -26.68 28.20 0.08
CA HIS A 371 -25.56 27.52 0.75
C HIS A 371 -25.83 27.16 2.22
N THR A 372 -26.73 27.89 2.88
CA THR A 372 -27.20 27.61 4.24
C THR A 372 -27.96 26.29 4.36
N CYS A 373 -28.56 25.79 3.27
CA CYS A 373 -29.18 24.48 3.23
C CYS A 373 -28.14 23.36 3.40
N TYR A 374 -26.94 23.55 2.85
CA TYR A 374 -25.86 22.55 2.87
C TYR A 374 -24.88 22.71 4.04
N ALA A 375 -24.64 23.94 4.48
CA ALA A 375 -23.63 24.24 5.50
C ALA A 375 -23.99 23.64 6.87
N GLY A 376 -23.05 22.90 7.47
CA GLY A 376 -23.26 22.18 8.72
C GLY A 376 -22.15 21.18 9.01
N ARG A 377 -22.25 20.55 10.19
CA ARG A 377 -21.38 19.44 10.59
C ARG A 377 -22.11 18.13 10.37
N TYR A 378 -21.39 17.17 9.80
CA TYR A 378 -21.84 15.82 9.52
C TYR A 378 -20.87 14.83 10.17
N LEU A 379 -21.37 13.67 10.57
CA LEU A 379 -20.57 12.60 11.20
C LEU A 379 -20.73 11.28 10.47
N ASN A 380 -19.65 10.51 10.47
CA ASN A 380 -19.58 9.12 10.04
C ASN A 380 -18.62 8.39 10.99
N ASP A 381 -18.95 7.17 11.41
CA ASP A 381 -18.13 6.44 12.39
C ASP A 381 -16.78 5.99 11.82
N LEU A 382 -16.75 5.63 10.53
CA LEU A 382 -15.54 5.21 9.83
C LEU A 382 -14.65 6.41 9.47
N TYR A 383 -15.18 7.39 8.75
CA TYR A 383 -14.43 8.52 8.19
C TYR A 383 -14.36 9.75 9.11
N GLY A 384 -15.12 9.76 10.20
CA GLY A 384 -15.11 10.82 11.20
C GLY A 384 -15.92 12.06 10.79
N PRO A 385 -15.56 13.24 11.31
CA PRO A 385 -16.32 14.45 11.04
C PRO A 385 -16.09 15.00 9.63
N LEU A 386 -17.15 15.59 9.08
CA LEU A 386 -17.14 16.32 7.83
C LEU A 386 -17.85 17.67 8.04
N ASP A 387 -17.14 18.76 7.86
CA ASP A 387 -17.67 20.12 8.00
C ASP A 387 -17.88 20.74 6.62
N ILE A 388 -19.10 21.17 6.32
CA ILE A 388 -19.43 21.97 5.15
C ILE A 388 -19.55 23.43 5.59
N LEU A 389 -18.59 24.23 5.17
CA LEU A 389 -18.43 25.63 5.56
C LEU A 389 -18.76 26.55 4.40
N ARG A 390 -19.42 27.66 4.68
CA ARG A 390 -19.56 28.75 3.70
C ARG A 390 -18.30 29.62 3.72
N ARG A 391 -17.65 29.77 2.57
CA ARG A 391 -16.52 30.70 2.38
C ARG A 391 -16.78 31.59 1.18
N GLY A 392 -17.20 32.83 1.46
CA GLY A 392 -17.62 33.77 0.41
C GLY A 392 -18.79 33.21 -0.40
N ARG A 393 -18.58 33.07 -1.72
CA ARG A 393 -19.56 32.53 -2.67
C ARG A 393 -19.41 31.01 -2.92
N ALA A 394 -18.56 30.31 -2.18
CA ALA A 394 -18.34 28.87 -2.35
C ALA A 394 -18.67 28.09 -1.06
N LEU A 395 -18.89 26.78 -1.22
CA LEU A 395 -18.85 25.84 -0.12
C LEU A 395 -17.44 25.24 -0.02
N THR A 396 -16.99 24.99 1.21
CA THR A 396 -15.72 24.31 1.49
C THR A 396 -15.99 23.12 2.38
N MET A 397 -15.55 21.95 1.95
CA MET A 397 -15.60 20.70 2.72
C MET A 397 -14.30 20.51 3.48
N ARG A 398 -14.36 20.26 4.78
CA ARG A 398 -13.22 19.77 5.58
C ARG A 398 -13.53 18.37 6.06
N GLN A 399 -12.56 17.48 5.90
CA GLN A 399 -12.73 16.06 6.17
C GLN A 399 -11.61 15.51 7.06
N GLY A 400 -12.01 14.67 8.03
CA GLY A 400 -11.09 14.00 8.92
C GLY A 400 -10.28 14.99 9.75
N LEU A 401 -8.97 14.74 9.87
CA LEU A 401 -8.03 15.61 10.60
C LEU A 401 -7.24 16.54 9.67
N THR A 402 -7.57 16.56 8.37
CA THR A 402 -6.84 17.38 7.40
C THR A 402 -7.06 18.88 7.68
N PRO A 403 -6.00 19.70 7.71
CA PRO A 403 -6.15 21.13 7.97
C PRO A 403 -6.71 21.88 6.75
N THR A 404 -6.51 21.33 5.54
CA THR A 404 -6.93 21.92 4.26
C THR A 404 -8.37 21.55 3.94
N GLY A 405 -9.19 22.55 3.59
CA GLY A 405 -10.52 22.33 3.06
C GLY A 405 -10.52 22.23 1.53
N PHE A 406 -11.44 21.43 0.99
CA PHE A 406 -11.70 21.28 -0.43
C PHE A 406 -12.78 22.26 -0.87
N SER A 407 -12.49 23.09 -1.88
CA SER A 407 -13.53 23.93 -2.49
C SER A 407 -14.47 23.04 -3.28
N LEU A 408 -15.78 23.21 -3.04
CA LEU A 408 -16.82 22.48 -3.77
C LEU A 408 -17.29 23.31 -4.95
N THR A 409 -17.38 22.69 -6.12
CA THR A 409 -17.94 23.27 -7.34
C THR A 409 -19.32 22.68 -7.58
N HIS A 410 -20.32 23.52 -7.87
CA HIS A 410 -21.68 23.06 -8.15
C HIS A 410 -21.71 22.31 -9.49
N TYR A 411 -22.40 21.17 -9.52
CA TYR A 411 -22.62 20.38 -10.74
C TYR A 411 -24.07 20.47 -11.19
N ASN A 412 -24.99 19.92 -10.39
CA ASN A 412 -26.42 19.88 -10.70
C ASN A 412 -27.25 19.63 -9.44
N HIS A 413 -28.42 20.25 -9.30
CA HIS A 413 -29.27 20.12 -8.12
C HIS A 413 -28.48 20.28 -6.80
N ASN A 414 -28.48 19.25 -5.97
CA ASN A 414 -27.81 19.17 -4.67
C ASN A 414 -26.45 18.45 -4.76
N THR A 415 -25.88 18.32 -5.95
CA THR A 415 -24.60 17.68 -6.19
C THR A 415 -23.54 18.72 -6.51
N PHE A 416 -22.45 18.63 -5.77
CA PHE A 416 -21.21 19.35 -5.98
C PHE A 416 -20.11 18.34 -6.29
N TYR A 417 -18.93 18.82 -6.64
CA TYR A 417 -17.76 17.98 -6.81
C TYR A 417 -16.49 18.71 -6.35
N TYR A 418 -15.45 17.93 -6.12
CA TYR A 418 -14.12 18.43 -5.75
C TYR A 418 -13.04 17.54 -6.37
N ALA A 419 -11.81 18.04 -6.43
CA ALA A 419 -10.65 17.24 -6.78
C ALA A 419 -10.12 16.54 -5.53
N THR A 420 -10.09 15.22 -5.55
CA THR A 420 -9.44 14.40 -4.53
C THR A 420 -7.92 14.65 -4.53
N THR A 421 -7.28 14.40 -3.39
CA THR A 421 -5.84 14.60 -3.20
C THR A 421 -5.29 13.54 -2.27
N GLY A 422 -3.99 13.26 -2.37
CA GLY A 422 -3.34 12.28 -1.50
C GLY A 422 -2.88 11.08 -2.31
N GLU A 423 -2.55 10.00 -1.60
CA GLU A 423 -2.11 8.76 -2.22
C GLU A 423 -3.25 8.03 -2.93
N ASN A 424 -4.46 8.09 -2.38
CA ASN A 424 -5.63 7.41 -2.91
C ASN A 424 -6.55 8.37 -3.70
N ALA A 425 -5.97 9.35 -4.39
CA ALA A 425 -6.70 10.31 -5.19
C ALA A 425 -7.23 9.66 -6.48
N VAL A 426 -8.50 9.88 -6.80
CA VAL A 426 -9.24 9.30 -7.93
C VAL A 426 -9.77 10.38 -8.90
N GLY A 427 -9.11 11.54 -8.94
CA GLY A 427 -9.54 12.67 -9.75
C GLY A 427 -10.73 13.44 -9.15
N LEU A 428 -11.71 13.78 -9.97
CA LEU A 428 -12.91 14.51 -9.53
C LEU A 428 -13.91 13.54 -8.89
N SER A 429 -14.48 13.93 -7.75
CA SER A 429 -15.45 13.12 -7.02
C SER A 429 -16.65 13.96 -6.60
N GLY A 430 -17.83 13.35 -6.64
CA GLY A 430 -19.10 13.92 -6.24
C GLY A 430 -19.29 14.06 -4.72
N VAL A 431 -20.05 15.09 -4.35
CA VAL A 431 -20.56 15.37 -3.01
C VAL A 431 -22.05 15.69 -3.15
N THR A 432 -22.90 14.74 -2.78
CA THR A 432 -24.35 14.84 -2.98
C THR A 432 -25.08 15.03 -1.65
N PHE A 433 -25.91 16.05 -1.57
CA PHE A 433 -26.68 16.37 -0.36
C PHE A 433 -28.12 15.88 -0.45
N THR A 434 -28.58 15.20 0.59
CA THR A 434 -29.99 14.82 0.76
C THR A 434 -30.70 15.89 1.57
N ILE A 435 -31.67 16.57 0.97
CA ILE A 435 -32.42 17.67 1.60
C ILE A 435 -33.62 17.11 2.36
N GLY A 436 -33.72 17.45 3.66
CA GLY A 436 -34.85 17.10 4.50
C GLY A 436 -36.04 18.05 4.34
N ALA A 437 -37.16 17.70 4.99
CA ALA A 437 -38.40 18.46 4.92
C ALA A 437 -38.28 19.93 5.39
N THR A 438 -37.29 20.25 6.22
CA THR A 438 -37.02 21.61 6.71
C THR A 438 -36.23 22.48 5.72
N GLY A 439 -35.86 21.94 4.56
CA GLY A 439 -35.02 22.61 3.56
C GLY A 439 -33.52 22.58 3.88
N ALA A 440 -33.11 21.99 5.00
CA ALA A 440 -31.71 21.74 5.34
C ALA A 440 -31.30 20.31 4.93
N ALA A 441 -30.05 20.14 4.52
CA ALA A 441 -29.47 18.83 4.22
C ALA A 441 -29.38 17.97 5.49
N THR A 442 -29.94 16.77 5.45
CA THR A 442 -29.87 15.79 6.56
C THR A 442 -28.69 14.86 6.42
N HIS A 443 -28.25 14.61 5.18
CA HIS A 443 -27.11 13.75 4.88
C HIS A 443 -26.26 14.36 3.75
N VAL A 444 -25.00 13.94 3.71
CA VAL A 444 -24.10 14.18 2.59
C VAL A 444 -23.37 12.90 2.25
N THR A 445 -23.38 12.50 0.99
CA THR A 445 -22.66 11.34 0.47
C THR A 445 -21.45 11.82 -0.31
N VAL A 446 -20.27 11.30 0.03
CA VAL A 446 -19.00 11.60 -0.65
C VAL A 446 -18.60 10.40 -1.49
N GLU A 447 -18.69 10.54 -2.80
CA GLU A 447 -18.67 9.43 -3.76
C GLU A 447 -17.41 8.54 -3.67
N ASN A 448 -16.20 9.13 -3.64
CA ASN A 448 -14.95 8.36 -3.55
C ASN A 448 -14.80 7.58 -2.22
N LEU A 449 -15.66 7.84 -1.24
CA LEU A 449 -15.70 7.15 0.06
C LEU A 449 -16.88 6.21 0.19
N ASP A 450 -17.79 6.21 -0.79
CA ASP A 450 -19.03 5.44 -0.76
C ASP A 450 -18.97 4.19 -1.64
N ARG A 451 -17.78 3.77 -2.07
CA ARG A 451 -17.57 2.54 -2.88
C ARG A 451 -18.17 1.30 -2.22
N GLU A 452 -18.06 1.22 -0.89
CA GLU A 452 -18.62 0.15 -0.05
C GLU A 452 -19.94 0.56 0.63
N GLY A 453 -20.57 1.68 0.22
CA GLY A 453 -21.78 2.22 0.85
C GLY A 453 -21.54 2.86 2.24
N LEU A 454 -20.29 3.24 2.56
CA LEU A 454 -19.89 3.77 3.86
C LEU A 454 -19.60 5.28 3.85
N GLY A 455 -19.75 5.95 2.70
CA GLY A 455 -19.38 7.35 2.46
C GLY A 455 -20.49 8.35 2.75
N THR A 456 -21.59 7.91 3.37
CA THR A 456 -22.69 8.77 3.80
C THR A 456 -22.48 9.29 5.22
N PHE A 457 -22.60 10.60 5.40
CA PHE A 457 -22.44 11.30 6.67
C PHE A 457 -23.78 11.94 7.08
N THR A 458 -24.10 11.85 8.37
CA THR A 458 -25.37 12.34 8.93
C THR A 458 -25.17 13.69 9.60
N ARG A 459 -26.03 14.67 9.30
CA ARG A 459 -26.00 15.99 9.92
C ARG A 459 -26.20 15.88 11.43
N THR A 460 -25.34 16.53 12.20
CA THR A 460 -25.54 16.69 13.64
C THR A 460 -26.31 17.97 13.94
N ALA A 461 -27.11 17.95 15.00
CA ALA A 461 -27.67 19.18 15.56
C ALA A 461 -26.54 20.16 15.90
N SER A 462 -26.76 21.43 15.58
CA SER A 462 -25.88 22.53 16.00
C SER A 462 -25.76 22.49 17.52
N ARG A 463 -24.55 22.34 18.06
CA ARG A 463 -24.30 22.59 19.49
C ARG A 463 -24.29 24.08 19.77
#